data_AF-A0AA40M1X3-F1
#
_entry.id   AF-A0AA40M1X3-F1
#
_cell.length_a   1.000
_cell.length_b   1.000
_cell.length_c   1.000
_cell.angle_alpha   90.00
_cell.angle_beta   90.00
_cell.angle_gamma   90.00
#
_symmetry.space_group_name_H-M   'P 1'
#
loop_
_entity.id
_entity.type
_entity.pdbx_description
1 polymer ?
#
loop_
_entity_poly.entity_id
_entity_poly.type
_entity_poly.pdbx_seq_one_letter_code
_entity_poly.pdbx_strand_id
1 'polypeptide(L)'
;MIKKSMYYFYFNKFINPLKFVQFKNIGDFTIKCIVQYTLNNNTITKTAVLLKNHIAKIELPVDAFNICLNILNLSNPDPITSVLYHECISGEENVCFEVSNTTENPIITRTIC
;
A
#
# COMPACT_ATOMS: atom_id res chain seq x y z
N MET A 1 -34.33 -31.62 -36.44
CA MET A 1 -32.91 -31.23 -36.24
C MET A 1 -32.84 -29.74 -35.98
N ILE A 2 -32.71 -29.33 -34.71
CA ILE A 2 -32.54 -27.94 -34.33
C ILE A 2 -31.25 -27.88 -33.51
N LYS A 3 -30.17 -27.36 -34.12
CA LYS A 3 -28.91 -27.08 -33.43
C LYS A 3 -29.11 -25.84 -32.57
N LYS A 4 -29.34 -26.02 -31.26
CA LYS A 4 -29.18 -24.93 -30.29
C LYS A 4 -27.69 -24.74 -30.06
N SER A 5 -27.15 -23.67 -30.65
CA SER A 5 -25.81 -23.18 -30.35
C SER A 5 -25.76 -22.70 -28.90
N MET A 6 -25.14 -23.48 -28.01
CA MET A 6 -24.79 -23.02 -26.67
C MET A 6 -23.61 -22.06 -26.80
N TYR A 7 -23.92 -20.76 -26.85
CA TYR A 7 -22.93 -19.73 -26.59
C TYR A 7 -22.59 -19.76 -25.09
N TYR A 8 -21.53 -20.48 -24.76
CA TYR A 8 -20.85 -20.32 -23.47
C TYR A 8 -20.20 -18.94 -23.47
N PHE A 9 -20.84 -17.97 -22.81
CA PHE A 9 -20.18 -16.75 -22.39
C PHE A 9 -19.14 -17.13 -21.33
N TYR A 10 -17.91 -17.40 -21.79
CA TYR A 10 -16.74 -17.28 -20.92
C TYR A 10 -16.60 -15.80 -20.58
N PHE A 11 -17.22 -15.38 -19.48
CA PHE A 11 -16.76 -14.21 -18.76
C PHE A 11 -15.35 -14.56 -18.27
N ASN A 12 -14.34 -14.22 -19.07
CA ASN A 12 -13.00 -13.96 -18.57
C ASN A 12 -13.15 -12.82 -17.58
N LYS A 13 -13.45 -13.17 -16.33
CA LYS A 13 -13.18 -12.32 -15.18
C LYS A 13 -11.67 -12.19 -15.20
N PHE A 14 -11.18 -11.14 -15.87
CA PHE A 14 -9.80 -10.70 -15.69
C PHE A 14 -9.67 -10.53 -14.18
N ILE A 15 -9.05 -11.53 -13.54
CA ILE A 15 -8.56 -11.39 -12.17
C ILE A 15 -7.44 -10.40 -12.35
N ASN A 16 -7.79 -9.11 -12.34
CA ASN A 16 -6.79 -8.07 -12.29
C ASN A 16 -5.95 -8.40 -11.05
N PRO A 17 -4.63 -8.57 -11.19
CA PRO A 17 -3.78 -8.77 -10.04
C PRO A 17 -4.07 -7.59 -9.10
N LEU A 18 -4.59 -7.90 -7.92
CA LEU A 18 -4.88 -6.88 -6.92
C LEU A 18 -3.56 -6.23 -6.59
N LYS A 19 -3.40 -4.97 -7.00
CA LYS A 19 -2.22 -4.14 -6.73
C LYS A 19 -2.43 -3.50 -5.37
N PHE A 20 -1.56 -3.77 -4.41
CA PHE A 20 -1.72 -3.19 -3.07
C PHE A 20 -0.41 -2.81 -2.42
N VAL A 21 -0.53 -1.96 -1.42
CA VAL A 21 0.54 -1.71 -0.46
C VAL A 21 0.04 -2.09 0.93
N GLN A 22 0.79 -2.93 1.63
CA GLN A 22 0.48 -3.33 2.99
C GLN A 22 1.51 -2.75 3.95
N PHE A 23 1.04 -2.28 5.10
CA PHE A 23 1.86 -1.81 6.19
C PHE A 23 1.53 -2.60 7.44
N LYS A 24 2.55 -3.08 8.13
CA LYS A 24 2.45 -3.74 9.43
C LYS A 24 3.35 -2.99 10.40
N ASN A 25 2.79 -2.62 11.55
CA ASN A 25 3.55 -2.02 12.64
C ASN A 25 3.69 -3.03 13.76
N ILE A 26 4.91 -3.41 14.11
CA ILE A 26 5.23 -4.21 15.31
C ILE A 26 6.13 -3.44 16.29
N GLY A 27 6.50 -2.20 15.95
CA GLY A 27 7.30 -1.33 16.82
C GLY A 27 6.48 -0.75 17.98
N ASP A 28 7.18 -0.30 19.02
CA ASP A 28 6.59 0.27 20.23
C ASP A 28 6.19 1.76 20.08
N PHE A 29 5.68 2.14 18.91
CA PHE A 29 5.30 3.50 18.57
C PHE A 29 4.17 3.54 17.54
N THR A 30 3.55 4.71 17.35
CA THR A 30 2.47 4.89 16.38
C THR A 30 3.02 5.41 15.07
N ILE A 31 2.58 4.84 13.94
CA ILE A 31 2.97 5.30 12.62
C ILE A 31 1.78 5.81 11.80
N LYS A 32 2.07 6.73 10.88
CA LYS A 32 1.15 7.15 9.80
C LYS A 32 1.75 6.73 8.47
N CYS A 33 1.03 5.87 7.76
CA CYS A 33 1.36 5.46 6.40
C CYS A 33 0.56 6.32 5.43
N ILE A 34 1.22 6.83 4.40
CA ILE A 34 0.62 7.69 3.37
C ILE A 34 0.96 7.08 2.02
N VAL A 35 -0.05 6.87 1.18
CA VAL A 35 0.10 6.39 -0.20
C VAL A 35 -0.52 7.44 -1.11
N GLN A 36 0.30 8.03 -1.97
CA GLN A 36 -0.13 8.99 -2.99
C GLN A 36 0.05 8.35 -4.36
N TYR A 37 -0.90 8.54 -5.26
CA TYR A 37 -0.81 8.06 -6.63
C TYR A 37 -1.65 8.93 -7.56
N THR A 38 -1.35 8.90 -8.86
CA THR A 38 -2.16 9.54 -9.88
C THR A 38 -3.14 8.54 -10.47
N LEU A 39 -4.41 8.96 -10.62
CA LEU A 39 -5.47 8.25 -11.32
C LEU A 39 -6.32 9.25 -12.09
N ASN A 40 -6.56 9.02 -13.39
CA ASN A 40 -7.36 9.91 -14.24
C ASN A 40 -6.92 11.40 -14.14
N ASN A 41 -5.60 11.64 -14.19
CA ASN A 41 -4.96 12.96 -14.03
C ASN A 41 -5.17 13.64 -12.66
N ASN A 42 -5.71 12.93 -11.66
CA ASN A 42 -5.89 13.43 -10.31
C ASN A 42 -4.91 12.77 -9.35
N THR A 43 -4.35 13.53 -8.41
CA THR A 43 -3.59 12.98 -7.29
C THR A 43 -4.54 12.50 -6.20
N ILE A 44 -4.47 11.22 -5.88
CA ILE A 44 -5.22 10.58 -4.81
C ILE A 44 -4.27 10.31 -3.65
N THR A 45 -4.70 10.64 -2.44
CA THR A 45 -3.97 10.35 -1.20
C THR A 45 -4.80 9.40 -0.33
N LYS A 46 -4.19 8.30 0.10
CA LYS A 46 -4.72 7.37 1.10
C LYS A 46 -3.80 7.38 2.31
N THR A 47 -4.39 7.32 3.50
CA THR A 47 -3.63 7.30 4.74
C THR A 47 -4.15 6.21 5.68
N ALA A 48 -3.25 5.68 6.51
CA ALA A 48 -3.58 4.75 7.58
C ALA A 48 -2.73 5.10 8.80
N VAL A 49 -3.33 5.10 9.99
CA VAL A 49 -2.61 5.24 11.26
C VAL A 49 -2.58 3.86 11.92
N LEU A 50 -1.39 3.39 12.27
CA LEU A 50 -1.18 2.07 12.85
C LEU A 50 -0.55 2.18 14.23
N LEU A 51 -1.29 1.68 15.23
CA LEU A 51 -0.73 1.35 16.54
C LEU A 51 0.15 0.09 16.45
N LYS A 52 0.84 -0.23 17.54
CA LYS A 52 1.59 -1.48 17.67
C LYS A 52 0.69 -2.70 17.35
N ASN A 53 1.27 -3.66 16.62
CA ASN A 53 0.66 -4.90 16.16
C ASN A 53 -0.53 -4.74 15.20
N HIS A 54 -0.72 -3.57 14.60
CA HIS A 54 -1.77 -3.36 13.60
C HIS A 54 -1.24 -3.46 12.16
N ILE A 55 -2.14 -3.84 11.26
CA ILE A 55 -1.88 -3.98 9.82
C ILE A 55 -2.91 -3.15 9.07
N ALA A 56 -2.48 -2.48 8.00
CA ALA A 56 -3.37 -1.88 7.01
C ALA A 56 -2.95 -2.30 5.60
N LYS A 57 -3.96 -2.54 4.76
CA LYS A 57 -3.79 -2.80 3.33
C LYS A 57 -4.48 -1.69 2.56
N ILE A 58 -3.78 -1.10 1.60
CA ILE A 58 -4.30 -0.08 0.70
C ILE A 58 -4.32 -0.68 -0.71
N GLU A 59 -5.51 -0.97 -1.20
CA GLU A 59 -5.73 -1.40 -2.57
C GLU A 59 -5.51 -0.21 -3.52
N LEU A 60 -4.75 -0.45 -4.58
CA LEU A 60 -4.47 0.51 -5.64
C LEU A 60 -5.30 0.15 -6.89
N PRO A 61 -5.94 1.13 -7.53
CA PRO A 61 -6.53 0.96 -8.85
C PRO A 61 -5.49 0.46 -9.85
N VAL A 62 -5.91 -0.36 -10.83
CA VAL A 62 -5.03 -0.92 -11.86
C VAL A 62 -4.28 0.17 -12.62
N ASP A 63 -4.99 1.26 -12.95
CA ASP A 63 -4.44 2.38 -13.73
C ASP A 63 -3.72 3.42 -12.86
N ALA A 64 -3.43 3.11 -11.59
CA ALA A 64 -2.69 4.00 -10.71
C ALA A 64 -1.20 4.03 -11.08
N PHE A 65 -0.65 5.23 -11.26
CA PHE A 65 0.77 5.49 -11.56
C PHE A 65 1.33 6.57 -10.64
N ASN A 66 2.64 6.85 -10.73
CA ASN A 66 3.35 7.78 -9.83
C ASN A 66 3.07 7.51 -8.34
N ILE A 67 3.16 6.24 -7.95
CA ILE A 67 2.82 5.82 -6.59
C ILE A 67 3.99 6.16 -5.69
N CYS A 68 3.75 7.01 -4.69
CA CYS A 68 4.71 7.40 -3.67
C CYS A 68 4.18 7.09 -2.27
N LEU A 69 5.07 6.63 -1.42
CA LEU A 69 4.79 6.09 -0.10
C LEU A 69 5.57 6.87 0.93
N ASN A 70 4.94 7.17 2.06
CA ASN A 70 5.62 7.74 3.22
C ASN A 70 5.19 6.99 4.48
N ILE A 71 6.15 6.73 5.36
CA ILE A 71 5.92 6.22 6.71
C ILE A 71 6.43 7.26 7.69
N LEU A 72 5.54 7.77 8.54
CA LEU A 72 5.86 8.77 9.54
C LEU A 72 5.74 8.17 10.94
N ASN A 73 6.65 8.53 11.85
CA ASN A 73 6.57 8.28 13.27
C ASN A 73 5.73 9.39 13.94
N LEU A 74 4.54 9.04 14.44
CA LEU A 74 3.68 9.98 15.17
C LEU A 74 4.02 10.09 16.65
N SER A 75 4.83 9.17 17.18
CA SER A 75 5.31 9.22 18.57
C SER A 75 6.54 10.10 18.72
N ASN A 76 7.18 10.52 17.62
CA ASN A 76 8.26 11.50 17.65
C ASN A 76 7.69 12.93 17.55
N PRO A 77 7.92 13.81 18.55
CA PRO A 77 7.42 15.18 18.54
C PRO A 77 8.15 16.09 17.54
N ASP A 78 9.33 15.71 17.05
CA ASP A 78 10.06 16.48 16.04
C ASP A 78 9.58 16.12 14.62
N PRO A 79 8.93 17.06 13.90
CA PRO A 79 8.42 16.80 12.57
C PRO A 79 9.52 16.52 11.54
N ILE A 80 10.76 16.98 11.73
CA ILE A 80 11.86 16.77 10.78
C ILE A 80 12.32 15.31 10.82
N THR A 81 12.44 14.75 12.01
CA THR A 81 12.83 13.34 12.23
C THR A 81 11.64 12.38 12.25
N SER A 82 10.42 12.89 12.03
CA SER A 82 9.20 12.08 11.95
C SER A 82 9.13 11.24 10.67
N VAL A 83 9.77 11.64 9.58
CA VAL A 83 9.76 10.85 8.34
C VAL A 83 10.72 9.66 8.48
N LEU A 84 10.17 8.46 8.53
CA LEU A 84 10.97 7.23 8.64
C LEU A 84 11.34 6.64 7.29
N TYR A 85 10.46 6.80 6.29
CA TYR A 85 10.65 6.20 4.98
C TYR A 85 9.92 6.97 3.90
N HIS A 86 10.54 7.04 2.72
CA HIS A 86 9.96 7.55 1.50
C HIS A 86 10.44 6.71 0.32
N GLU A 87 9.50 6.31 -0.55
CA GLU A 87 9.80 5.61 -1.80
C GLU A 87 8.71 5.88 -2.82
N CYS A 88 9.07 5.98 -4.10
CA CYS A 88 8.11 5.90 -5.21
C CYS A 88 8.35 4.61 -6.00
N ILE A 89 7.26 3.91 -6.31
CA ILE A 89 7.27 2.59 -6.98
C ILE A 89 6.54 2.65 -8.32
N SER A 90 6.95 1.80 -9.27
CA SER A 90 6.22 1.59 -10.54
C SER A 90 4.80 1.07 -10.27
N GLY A 91 4.66 0.27 -9.21
CA GLY A 91 3.43 -0.39 -8.84
C GLY A 91 3.09 -1.56 -9.76
N GLU A 92 4.09 -2.25 -10.28
CA GLU A 92 3.89 -3.53 -10.98
C GLU A 92 3.80 -4.71 -9.98
N GLU A 93 4.19 -4.47 -8.73
CA GLU A 93 4.29 -5.45 -7.66
C GLU A 93 3.46 -5.01 -6.45
N ASN A 94 3.01 -5.95 -5.61
CA ASN A 94 2.54 -5.56 -4.28
C ASN A 94 3.73 -5.41 -3.37
N VAL A 95 3.65 -4.43 -2.49
CA VAL A 95 4.75 -4.09 -1.61
C VAL A 95 4.26 -4.15 -0.18
N CYS A 96 4.99 -4.87 0.65
CA CYS A 96 4.71 -5.04 2.06
C CYS A 96 5.81 -4.38 2.88
N PHE A 97 5.42 -3.50 3.80
CA PHE A 97 6.29 -2.84 4.76
C PHE A 97 6.03 -3.38 6.16
N GLU A 98 7.10 -3.76 6.84
CA GLU A 98 7.08 -4.02 8.28
C GLU A 98 7.94 -2.97 9.00
N VAL A 99 7.32 -2.28 9.96
CA VAL A 99 7.97 -1.29 10.82
C VAL A 99 8.13 -1.88 12.21
N SER A 100 9.33 -1.82 12.76
CA SER A 100 9.69 -2.49 14.02
C SER A 100 10.64 -1.65 14.88
N ASN A 101 11.01 -2.21 16.04
CA ASN A 101 11.92 -1.63 17.02
C ASN A 101 11.32 -0.43 17.79
N THR A 102 12.11 0.58 18.14
CA THR A 102 11.71 1.72 19.00
C THR A 102 11.58 3.03 18.24
N THR A 103 11.02 4.06 18.89
CA THR A 103 10.89 5.43 18.36
C THR A 103 12.25 6.02 17.95
N GLU A 104 13.30 5.75 18.72
CA GLU A 104 14.65 6.30 18.56
C GLU A 104 15.46 5.56 17.49
N ASN A 105 15.16 4.27 17.27
CA ASN A 105 15.85 3.45 16.29
C ASN A 105 14.86 2.59 15.47
N PRO A 106 13.97 3.22 14.69
CA PRO A 106 12.98 2.50 13.93
C PRO A 106 13.62 1.71 12.79
N ILE A 107 13.16 0.48 12.58
CA ILE A 107 13.63 -0.38 11.48
C ILE A 107 12.47 -0.62 10.51
N ILE A 108 12.74 -0.46 9.22
CA ILE A 108 11.75 -0.65 8.15
C ILE A 108 12.25 -1.71 7.19
N THR A 109 11.45 -2.77 7.02
CA THR A 109 11.71 -3.84 6.06
C THR A 109 10.69 -3.78 4.95
N ARG A 110 11.17 -3.69 3.70
CA ARG A 110 10.36 -3.73 2.49
C ARG A 110 10.50 -5.10 1.83
N THR A 111 9.38 -5.69 1.43
CA THR A 111 9.34 -6.97 0.70
C THR A 111 8.33 -6.91 -0.44
N ILE A 112 8.56 -7.71 -1.48
CA ILE A 112 7.54 -7.96 -2.50
C ILE A 112 6.58 -9.00 -1.95
N CYS A 113 5.29 -8.74 -2.14
CA CYS A 113 4.15 -9.60 -1.83
C CYS A 113 3.10 -9.46 -2.95
#